data_AF-A0A7H8QJH4-F1
#
_entry.id   AF-A0A7H8QJH4-F1
#
_cell.length_a   1.000
_cell.length_b   1.000
_cell.length_c   1.000
_cell.angle_alpha   90.00
_cell.angle_beta   90.00
_cell.angle_gamma   90.00
#
_symmetry.space_group_name_H-M   'P 1'
#
loop_
_entity.id
_entity.type
_entity.pdbx_description
1 polymer ?
#
loop_
_entity_poly.entity_id
_entity_poly.type
_entity_poly.pdbx_seq_one_letter_code
_entity_poly.pdbx_strand_id
1 'polypeptide(L)'
;MSRGGQKRKLAKTGLLRLPPAEDEESVNIALVLLLQNLSDLVAQVDLEWVPNRHHFSVIFGTVMNTITDGILRSRKDGQGIFCLLEAKKMMRRDNDVNVKMQETAEIVGWIRSSPDKLETFRGRRFVISQNRHQIFIIAATYDDEYVRYLEGASSGPKSFLEEQSYGPYDTADLSDLKMFARAVVVITMAANATI
;
A
#
# COMPACT_ATOMS: atom_id res chain seq x y z
N MET A 1 19.96 -41.01 -20.76
CA MET A 1 18.92 -40.55 -19.82
C MET A 1 19.33 -39.21 -19.22
N SER A 2 18.35 -38.30 -19.15
CA SER A 2 18.39 -36.83 -19.03
C SER A 2 19.33 -36.22 -17.96
N ARG A 3 20.27 -35.36 -18.40
CA ARG A 3 20.89 -34.25 -17.64
C ARG A 3 20.32 -32.90 -18.10
N GLY A 4 18.99 -32.79 -18.22
CA GLY A 4 18.32 -31.61 -18.79
C GLY A 4 17.57 -30.69 -17.81
N GLY A 5 17.46 -31.05 -16.53
CA GLY A 5 16.49 -30.43 -15.62
C GLY A 5 16.94 -29.22 -14.80
N GLN A 6 18.24 -29.05 -14.55
CA GLN A 6 18.71 -28.07 -13.53
C GLN A 6 19.17 -26.71 -14.07
N LYS A 7 19.34 -26.56 -15.39
CA LYS A 7 19.81 -25.28 -15.98
C LYS A 7 18.69 -24.26 -16.26
N ARG A 8 17.41 -24.61 -16.07
CA ARG A 8 16.27 -23.71 -16.38
C ARG A 8 15.77 -22.83 -15.24
N LYS A 9 16.27 -22.99 -14.00
CA LYS A 9 15.78 -22.21 -12.84
C LYS A 9 16.63 -20.96 -12.48
N LEU A 10 17.82 -20.81 -13.07
CA LEU A 10 18.75 -19.70 -12.77
C LEU A 10 18.70 -18.54 -13.78
N ALA A 11 17.84 -18.62 -14.80
CA ALA A 11 17.67 -17.58 -15.81
C ALA A 11 16.62 -16.51 -15.44
N LYS A 12 15.91 -16.66 -14.31
CA LYS A 12 14.78 -15.77 -13.92
C LYS A 12 15.17 -14.49 -13.15
N THR A 13 16.44 -14.24 -12.85
CA THR A 13 16.85 -13.12 -11.97
C THR A 13 17.77 -12.12 -12.67
N GLY A 14 17.37 -11.62 -13.84
CA GLY A 14 18.02 -10.45 -14.45
C GLY A 14 17.88 -9.19 -13.58
N LEU A 15 16.74 -9.02 -12.90
CA LEU A 15 16.46 -7.80 -12.12
C LEU A 15 17.26 -7.69 -10.83
N LEU A 16 17.63 -8.79 -10.17
CA LEU A 16 18.56 -8.72 -9.03
C LEU A 16 19.91 -8.11 -9.41
N ARG A 17 20.26 -8.10 -10.70
CA ARG A 17 21.50 -7.52 -11.23
C ARG A 17 21.36 -6.09 -11.75
N LEU A 18 20.13 -5.60 -11.93
CA LEU A 18 19.93 -4.20 -12.29
C LEU A 18 20.34 -3.31 -11.10
N PRO A 19 20.86 -2.09 -11.33
CA PRO A 19 21.03 -1.15 -10.23
C PRO A 19 19.66 -0.80 -9.62
N PRO A 20 19.61 -0.28 -8.38
CA PRO A 20 18.46 0.47 -7.89
C PRO A 20 18.12 1.63 -8.84
N ALA A 21 16.89 2.13 -8.78
CA ALA A 21 16.55 3.39 -9.43
C ALA A 21 17.43 4.52 -8.88
N GLU A 22 17.78 5.49 -9.73
CA GLU A 22 18.55 6.67 -9.33
C GLU A 22 17.79 7.46 -8.25
N ASP A 23 16.50 7.70 -8.52
CA ASP A 23 15.56 8.40 -7.64
C ASP A 23 14.38 7.49 -7.24
N GLU A 24 13.95 7.63 -5.98
CA GLU A 24 12.75 7.02 -5.43
C GLU A 24 11.49 7.55 -6.13
N GLU A 25 11.49 8.83 -6.54
CA GLU A 25 10.38 9.45 -7.27
C GLU A 25 10.07 8.75 -8.60
N SER A 26 11.08 8.24 -9.29
CA SER A 26 10.85 7.49 -10.54
C SER A 26 10.09 6.19 -10.29
N VAL A 27 10.31 5.55 -9.14
CA VAL A 27 9.57 4.34 -8.74
C VAL A 27 8.13 4.71 -8.38
N ASN A 28 7.95 5.78 -7.60
CA ASN A 28 6.64 6.29 -7.22
C ASN A 28 5.78 6.64 -8.44
N ILE A 29 6.30 7.48 -9.36
CA ILE A 29 5.57 7.90 -10.56
C ILE A 29 5.21 6.71 -11.45
N ALA A 30 6.12 5.76 -11.65
CA ALA A 30 5.83 4.55 -12.43
C ALA A 30 4.70 3.73 -11.81
N LEU A 31 4.68 3.61 -10.47
CA LEU A 31 3.63 2.90 -9.75
C LEU A 31 2.29 3.64 -9.81
N VAL A 32 2.26 4.95 -9.59
CA VAL A 32 1.05 5.78 -9.72
C VAL A 32 0.44 5.63 -11.11
N LEU A 33 1.25 5.72 -12.17
CA LEU A 33 0.78 5.55 -13.55
C LEU A 33 0.20 4.15 -13.79
N LEU A 34 0.87 3.11 -13.31
CA LEU A 34 0.35 1.74 -13.40
C LEU A 34 -1.01 1.60 -12.70
N LEU A 35 -1.10 2.08 -11.46
CA LEU A 35 -2.31 2.00 -10.64
C LEU A 35 -3.47 2.81 -11.23
N GLN A 36 -3.20 3.99 -11.78
CA GLN A 36 -4.20 4.80 -12.47
C GLN A 36 -4.75 4.05 -13.68
N ASN A 37 -3.88 3.54 -14.56
CA ASN A 37 -4.30 2.79 -15.75
C ASN A 37 -5.11 1.52 -15.40
N LEU A 38 -4.75 0.83 -14.32
CA LEU A 38 -5.51 -0.33 -13.85
C LEU A 38 -6.88 0.08 -13.28
N SER A 39 -6.94 1.21 -12.58
CA SER A 39 -8.18 1.74 -12.01
C SER A 39 -9.14 2.23 -13.09
N ASP A 40 -8.62 2.80 -14.18
CA ASP A 40 -9.40 3.26 -15.34
C ASP A 40 -10.07 2.12 -16.13
N LEU A 41 -9.74 0.86 -15.83
CA LEU A 41 -10.48 -0.30 -16.34
C LEU A 41 -11.87 -0.45 -15.69
N VAL A 42 -12.11 0.20 -14.54
CA VAL A 42 -13.40 0.23 -13.87
C VAL A 42 -14.27 1.31 -14.51
N ALA A 43 -15.44 0.92 -15.03
CA ALA A 43 -16.36 1.86 -15.67
C ALA A 43 -16.87 2.90 -14.66
N GLN A 44 -16.96 4.17 -15.10
CA GLN A 44 -17.44 5.29 -14.29
C GLN A 44 -16.68 5.42 -12.96
N VAL A 45 -15.35 5.30 -13.00
CA VAL A 45 -14.49 5.43 -11.83
C VAL A 45 -14.35 6.90 -11.43
N ASP A 46 -14.84 7.24 -10.23
CA ASP A 46 -14.68 8.56 -9.60
C ASP A 46 -13.51 8.56 -8.60
N LEU A 47 -12.50 7.75 -8.89
CA LEU A 47 -11.29 7.61 -8.09
C LEU A 47 -10.06 8.02 -8.90
N GLU A 48 -9.04 8.53 -8.22
CA GLU A 48 -7.74 8.83 -8.80
C GLU A 48 -6.59 8.46 -7.87
N TRP A 49 -5.53 7.95 -8.48
CA TRP A 49 -4.22 7.83 -7.85
C TRP A 49 -3.46 9.12 -8.09
N VAL A 50 -2.98 9.73 -7.00
CA VAL A 50 -2.18 10.94 -7.06
C VAL A 50 -0.85 10.73 -6.33
N PRO A 51 0.28 11.26 -6.84
CA PRO A 51 1.57 11.25 -6.12
C PRO A 51 1.59 12.31 -5.01
N ASN A 52 0.41 12.70 -4.50
CA ASN A 52 0.32 13.75 -3.50
C ASN A 52 0.76 13.18 -2.15
N ARG A 53 1.80 13.78 -1.61
CA ARG A 53 2.34 13.43 -0.30
C ARG A 53 1.37 13.84 0.80
N HIS A 54 0.53 12.91 1.25
CA HIS A 54 -0.46 13.20 2.28
C HIS A 54 0.21 13.20 3.65
N HIS A 55 0.09 14.30 4.37
CA HIS A 55 0.71 14.47 5.69
C HIS A 55 -0.31 14.17 6.79
N PHE A 56 -0.04 13.14 7.58
CA PHE A 56 -0.75 12.89 8.83
C PHE A 56 0.10 13.41 9.99
N SER A 57 -0.50 14.24 10.84
CA SER A 57 0.11 14.77 12.06
C SER A 57 -0.80 14.49 13.24
N VAL A 58 -0.34 13.65 14.16
CA VAL A 58 -1.14 13.14 15.27
C VAL A 58 -0.37 13.22 16.59
N ILE A 59 -1.10 13.37 17.70
CA ILE A 59 -0.50 13.60 19.02
C ILE A 59 -0.81 12.41 19.94
N PHE A 60 0.24 11.72 20.40
CA PHE A 60 0.17 10.64 21.41
C PHE A 60 0.86 11.03 22.73
N GLY A 61 0.95 12.33 23.01
CA GLY A 61 1.78 12.94 24.06
C GLY A 61 2.95 13.72 23.45
N THR A 62 3.52 13.21 22.35
CA THR A 62 4.37 13.94 21.41
C THR A 62 3.78 13.89 20.01
N VAL A 63 4.24 14.78 19.12
CA VAL A 63 3.79 14.81 17.73
C VAL A 63 4.46 13.69 16.95
N MET A 64 3.65 12.87 16.28
CA MET A 64 4.07 11.94 15.24
C MET A 64 3.64 12.50 13.89
N ASN A 65 4.58 12.62 12.96
CA ASN A 65 4.34 13.06 11.59
C ASN A 65 4.67 11.93 10.63
N THR A 66 3.79 11.67 9.67
CA THR A 66 4.00 10.69 8.60
C THR A 66 3.57 11.28 7.28
N ILE A 67 4.31 10.95 6.22
CA ILE A 67 4.08 11.48 4.88
C ILE A 67 4.10 10.31 3.91
N THR A 68 3.02 10.11 3.18
CA THR A 68 2.91 9.05 2.17
C THR A 68 3.56 9.48 0.84
N ASP A 69 3.84 8.54 -0.05
CA ASP A 69 4.30 8.84 -1.41
C ASP A 69 3.15 9.13 -2.40
N GLY A 70 1.96 8.63 -2.08
CA GLY A 70 0.74 8.89 -2.83
C GLY A 70 -0.49 8.32 -2.15
N ILE A 71 -1.65 8.54 -2.76
CA ILE A 71 -2.94 8.06 -2.26
C ILE A 71 -3.90 7.74 -3.41
N LEU A 72 -4.82 6.81 -3.16
CA LEU A 72 -6.07 6.67 -3.90
C LEU A 72 -7.14 7.52 -3.20
N ARG A 73 -7.77 8.43 -3.94
CA ARG A 73 -8.82 9.30 -3.40
C ARG A 73 -10.03 9.46 -4.32
N SER A 74 -11.15 9.92 -3.76
CA SER A 74 -12.33 10.36 -4.51
C SER A 74 -12.02 11.61 -5.34
N ARG A 75 -12.44 11.63 -6.60
CA ARG A 75 -12.41 12.80 -7.48
C ARG A 75 -13.50 13.82 -7.12
N LYS A 76 -14.59 13.38 -6.48
CA LYS A 76 -15.75 14.25 -6.18
C LYS A 76 -15.43 15.28 -5.11
N ASP A 77 -14.80 14.85 -4.02
CA ASP A 77 -14.48 15.71 -2.88
C ASP A 77 -12.97 15.96 -2.72
N GLY A 78 -12.10 15.15 -3.34
CA GLY A 78 -10.65 15.24 -3.21
C GLY A 78 -10.13 14.89 -1.80
N GLN A 79 -10.99 14.43 -0.89
CA GLN A 79 -10.71 14.22 0.54
C GLN A 79 -10.88 12.78 0.98
N GLY A 80 -11.80 12.01 0.40
CA GLY A 80 -11.99 10.60 0.74
C GLY A 80 -10.78 9.76 0.32
N ILE A 81 -9.96 9.32 1.27
CA ILE A 81 -8.81 8.43 1.05
C ILE A 81 -9.28 6.97 1.11
N PHE A 82 -8.84 6.14 0.17
CA PHE A 82 -9.20 4.71 0.11
C PHE A 82 -8.01 3.78 0.19
N CYS A 83 -6.82 4.25 -0.17
CA CYS A 83 -5.57 3.48 -0.10
C CYS A 83 -4.38 4.43 -0.03
N LEU A 84 -3.35 4.07 0.74
CA LEU A 84 -2.07 4.76 0.72
C LEU A 84 -1.13 4.11 -0.30
N LEU A 85 -0.14 4.87 -0.74
CA LEU A 85 0.93 4.43 -1.61
C LEU A 85 2.28 4.71 -0.98
N GLU A 86 3.17 3.73 -1.03
CA GLU A 86 4.56 3.83 -0.57
C GLU A 86 5.49 3.20 -1.62
N ALA A 87 6.57 3.88 -1.99
CA ALA A 87 7.51 3.44 -3.01
C ALA A 87 8.95 3.63 -2.53
N LYS A 88 9.71 2.54 -2.44
CA LYS A 88 11.13 2.54 -2.11
C LYS A 88 11.98 2.07 -3.26
N LYS A 89 13.12 2.72 -3.49
CA LYS A 89 14.08 2.29 -4.54
C LYS A 89 14.85 1.00 -4.20
N MET A 90 14.95 0.67 -2.91
CA MET A 90 15.70 -0.47 -2.39
C MET A 90 14.83 -1.71 -2.20
N MET A 91 15.46 -2.89 -2.10
CA MET A 91 14.74 -4.13 -1.80
C MET A 91 14.21 -4.10 -0.36
N ARG A 92 13.02 -4.66 -0.14
CA ARG A 92 12.41 -4.70 1.20
C ARG A 92 13.32 -5.36 2.23
N ARG A 93 13.96 -6.48 1.87
CA ARG A 93 14.86 -7.25 2.73
C ARG A 93 16.06 -6.45 3.26
N ASP A 94 16.44 -5.37 2.58
CA ASP A 94 17.61 -4.57 2.94
C ASP A 94 17.27 -3.59 4.10
N ASN A 95 15.98 -3.33 4.35
CA ASN A 95 15.53 -2.40 5.39
C ASN A 95 14.11 -2.71 5.94
N ASP A 96 13.77 -4.00 6.08
CA ASP A 96 12.38 -4.44 6.31
C ASP A 96 11.74 -3.87 7.59
N VAL A 97 12.52 -3.76 8.66
CA VAL A 97 12.03 -3.21 9.95
C VAL A 97 11.60 -1.75 9.80
N ASN A 98 12.44 -0.91 9.20
CA ASN A 98 12.11 0.51 9.05
C ASN A 98 10.97 0.73 8.04
N VAL A 99 10.93 -0.06 6.96
CA VAL A 99 9.82 -0.02 5.99
C VAL A 99 8.50 -0.35 6.68
N LYS A 100 8.43 -1.44 7.44
CA LYS A 100 7.22 -1.81 8.20
C LYS A 100 6.85 -0.75 9.23
N MET A 101 7.82 -0.25 9.99
CA MET A 101 7.55 0.81 10.96
C MET A 101 6.96 2.05 10.31
N GLN A 102 7.45 2.45 9.13
CA GLN A 102 6.92 3.59 8.39
C GLN A 102 5.48 3.31 7.90
N GLU A 103 5.26 2.18 7.21
CA GLU A 103 3.95 1.76 6.71
C GLU A 103 2.90 1.72 7.84
N THR A 104 3.26 1.11 8.98
CA THR A 104 2.39 1.05 10.17
C THR A 104 2.15 2.45 10.74
N ALA A 105 3.16 3.30 10.83
CA ALA A 105 3.00 4.66 11.36
C ALA A 105 2.04 5.48 10.48
N GLU A 106 2.10 5.34 9.16
CA GLU A 106 1.19 6.00 8.21
C GLU A 106 -0.25 5.50 8.36
N ILE A 107 -0.43 4.19 8.50
CA ILE A 107 -1.76 3.59 8.77
C ILE A 107 -2.31 4.13 10.09
N VAL A 108 -1.51 4.15 11.16
CA VAL A 108 -1.92 4.67 12.47
C VAL A 108 -2.23 6.16 12.41
N GLY A 109 -1.40 6.95 11.71
CA GLY A 109 -1.65 8.36 11.44
C GLY A 109 -2.98 8.57 10.73
N TRP A 110 -3.23 7.80 9.68
CA TRP A 110 -4.50 7.81 8.97
C TRP A 110 -5.66 7.42 9.88
N ILE A 111 -5.52 6.37 10.72
CA ILE A 111 -6.58 5.93 11.66
C ILE A 111 -6.94 7.05 12.60
N ARG A 112 -5.94 7.69 13.18
CA ARG A 112 -6.16 8.72 14.17
C ARG A 112 -6.70 10.02 13.57
N SER A 113 -6.36 10.34 12.32
CA SER A 113 -6.88 11.51 11.58
C SER A 113 -8.28 11.32 11.02
N SER A 114 -8.72 10.08 10.82
CA SER A 114 -10.07 9.76 10.33
C SER A 114 -10.57 8.50 11.05
N PRO A 115 -11.03 8.61 12.31
CA PRO A 115 -11.29 7.46 13.17
C PRO A 115 -12.48 6.61 12.72
N ASP A 116 -13.43 7.23 12.02
CA ASP A 116 -14.56 6.52 11.44
C ASP A 116 -14.06 5.42 10.50
N LYS A 117 -14.57 4.21 10.71
CA LYS A 117 -14.28 3.10 9.80
C LYS A 117 -14.87 3.43 8.45
N LEU A 118 -14.08 3.22 7.41
CA LEU A 118 -14.61 3.20 6.05
C LEU A 118 -15.69 2.12 6.00
N GLU A 119 -16.90 2.48 5.54
CA GLU A 119 -17.93 1.48 5.23
C GLU A 119 -17.41 0.52 4.14
N THR A 120 -16.57 1.06 3.25
CA THR A 120 -15.74 0.32 2.30
C THR A 120 -14.83 -0.68 2.99
N PHE A 121 -14.54 -1.79 2.31
CA PHE A 121 -13.53 -2.77 2.74
C PHE A 121 -13.79 -3.43 4.11
N ARG A 122 -14.99 -3.31 4.67
CA ARG A 122 -15.34 -3.76 6.03
C ARG A 122 -14.46 -3.10 7.09
N GLY A 123 -14.18 -1.81 6.93
CA GLY A 123 -13.37 -1.02 7.89
C GLY A 123 -11.87 -1.26 7.80
N ARG A 124 -11.38 -2.01 6.81
CA ARG A 124 -9.93 -2.21 6.60
C ARG A 124 -9.31 -1.02 5.88
N ARG A 125 -8.03 -0.78 6.17
CA ARG A 125 -7.19 0.17 5.43
C ARG A 125 -6.20 -0.56 4.56
N PHE A 126 -5.93 0.00 3.39
CA PHE A 126 -5.00 -0.57 2.44
C PHE A 126 -3.79 0.34 2.22
N VAL A 127 -2.64 -0.31 2.06
CA VAL A 127 -1.42 0.31 1.54
C VAL A 127 -0.94 -0.54 0.36
N ILE A 128 -0.63 0.11 -0.76
CA ILE A 128 0.17 -0.49 -1.82
C ILE A 128 1.60 -0.04 -1.61
N SER A 129 2.49 -0.99 -1.37
CA SER A 129 3.90 -0.72 -1.08
C SER A 129 4.77 -1.36 -2.14
N GLN A 130 5.59 -0.59 -2.84
CA GLN A 130 6.58 -1.10 -3.79
C GLN A 130 7.98 -0.92 -3.23
N ASN A 131 8.71 -2.02 -3.07
CA ASN A 131 10.13 -2.00 -2.81
C ASN A 131 10.85 -2.52 -4.05
N ARG A 132 11.45 -1.62 -4.82
CA ARG A 132 12.15 -1.91 -6.07
C ARG A 132 11.24 -2.60 -7.10
N HIS A 133 11.43 -3.90 -7.37
CA HIS A 133 10.62 -4.67 -8.32
C HIS A 133 9.54 -5.51 -7.63
N GLN A 134 9.37 -5.37 -6.32
CA GLN A 134 8.42 -6.14 -5.53
C GLN A 134 7.30 -5.23 -5.06
N ILE A 135 6.07 -5.55 -5.43
CA ILE A 135 4.87 -4.85 -4.95
C ILE A 135 4.18 -5.71 -3.89
N PHE A 136 3.68 -5.07 -2.84
CA PHE A 136 2.93 -5.63 -1.74
C PHE A 136 1.58 -4.91 -1.61
N ILE A 137 0.54 -5.66 -1.28
CA ILE A 137 -0.73 -5.10 -0.81
C ILE A 137 -0.82 -5.42 0.68
N ILE A 138 -0.96 -4.39 1.51
CA ILE A 138 -1.04 -4.53 2.96
C ILE A 138 -2.48 -4.17 3.37
N ALA A 139 -3.15 -5.10 4.05
CA ALA A 139 -4.48 -4.91 4.59
C ALA A 139 -4.39 -4.78 6.11
N ALA A 140 -4.71 -3.60 6.63
CA ALA A 140 -4.76 -3.28 8.05
C ALA A 140 -6.18 -3.50 8.59
N THR A 141 -6.30 -4.36 9.60
CA THR A 141 -7.54 -4.64 10.32
C THR A 141 -7.41 -4.18 11.77
N TYR A 142 -8.43 -3.47 12.26
CA TYR A 142 -8.50 -2.97 13.62
C TYR A 142 -9.98 -2.83 14.03
N ASP A 143 -10.24 -2.79 15.33
CA ASP A 143 -11.59 -2.62 15.87
C ASP A 143 -11.75 -1.28 16.61
N ASP A 144 -12.93 -1.05 17.19
CA ASP A 144 -13.25 0.20 17.87
C ASP A 144 -12.50 0.35 19.20
N GLU A 145 -12.08 -0.75 19.82
CA GLU A 145 -11.27 -0.70 21.04
C GLU A 145 -9.85 -0.21 20.71
N TYR A 146 -9.31 -0.58 19.55
CA TYR A 146 -8.04 -0.02 19.06
C TYR A 146 -8.15 1.48 18.77
N VAL A 147 -9.23 1.93 18.14
CA VAL A 147 -9.47 3.37 17.90
C VAL A 147 -9.54 4.12 19.23
N ARG A 148 -10.32 3.63 20.20
CA ARG A 148 -10.41 4.23 21.54
C ARG A 148 -9.06 4.26 22.27
N TYR A 149 -8.22 3.26 22.08
CA TYR A 149 -6.86 3.26 22.60
C TYR A 149 -6.02 4.38 22.00
N LEU A 150 -6.04 4.56 20.67
CA LEU A 150 -5.34 5.66 20.00
C LEU A 150 -5.84 7.05 20.43
N GLU A 151 -7.08 7.15 20.90
CA GLU A 151 -7.67 8.39 21.44
C GLU A 151 -7.36 8.64 22.91
N GLY A 152 -6.72 7.68 23.61
CA GLY A 152 -6.47 7.77 25.06
C GLY A 152 -7.72 7.49 25.91
N ALA A 153 -8.80 6.98 25.32
CA ALA A 153 -10.06 6.66 25.97
C ALA A 153 -10.08 5.24 26.59
N SER A 154 -8.96 4.53 26.57
CA SER A 154 -8.76 3.25 27.25
C SER A 154 -7.36 3.17 27.89
N SER A 155 -7.24 2.44 29.00
CA SER A 155 -5.98 2.26 29.73
C SER A 155 -5.01 1.26 29.09
N GLY A 156 -5.39 0.70 27.94
CA GLY A 156 -4.58 -0.23 27.16
C GLY A 156 -5.40 -0.87 26.04
N PRO A 157 -4.76 -1.31 24.95
CA PRO A 157 -5.46 -1.94 23.84
C PRO A 157 -5.98 -3.31 24.28
N LYS A 158 -7.29 -3.54 24.12
CA LYS A 158 -7.88 -4.89 24.21
C LYS A 158 -7.68 -5.70 22.91
N SER A 159 -7.26 -5.02 21.85
CA SER A 159 -7.04 -5.49 20.49
C SER A 159 -5.95 -4.62 19.86
N PHE A 160 -5.17 -5.21 18.95
CA PHE A 160 -4.10 -4.52 18.24
C PHE A 160 -4.45 -4.39 16.76
N LEU A 161 -3.80 -3.44 16.09
CA LEU A 161 -3.74 -3.40 14.63
C LEU A 161 -3.07 -4.67 14.11
N GLU A 162 -3.75 -5.36 13.19
CA GLU A 162 -3.21 -6.51 12.46
C GLU A 162 -2.99 -6.14 10.99
N GLU A 163 -1.77 -6.36 10.50
CA GLU A 163 -1.39 -6.12 9.11
C GLU A 163 -1.15 -7.44 8.37
N GLN A 164 -1.99 -7.71 7.38
CA GLN A 164 -1.79 -8.84 6.47
C GLN A 164 -1.19 -8.35 5.16
N SER A 165 0.02 -8.82 4.84
CA SER A 165 0.69 -8.54 3.57
C SER A 165 0.40 -9.63 2.53
N TYR A 166 0.17 -9.22 1.29
CA TYR A 166 0.02 -10.06 0.11
C TYR A 166 1.09 -9.71 -0.92
N GLY A 167 1.79 -10.72 -1.45
CA GLY A 167 2.93 -10.56 -2.35
C GLY A 167 4.14 -11.37 -1.86
N PRO A 168 5.37 -11.02 -2.31
CA PRO A 168 5.68 -9.97 -3.29
C PRO A 168 5.15 -10.32 -4.68
N TYR A 169 4.59 -9.34 -5.39
CA TYR A 169 4.34 -9.41 -6.83
C TYR A 169 5.55 -8.85 -7.57
N ASP A 170 6.22 -9.66 -8.39
CA ASP A 170 7.37 -9.22 -9.19
C ASP A 170 6.91 -8.42 -10.42
N THR A 171 7.38 -7.18 -10.57
CA THR A 171 7.02 -6.30 -11.70
C THR A 171 7.54 -6.78 -13.05
N ALA A 172 8.43 -7.78 -13.08
CA ALA A 172 8.88 -8.40 -14.32
C ALA A 172 8.28 -9.77 -14.59
N ASP A 173 7.49 -10.32 -13.66
CA ASP A 173 6.74 -11.55 -13.91
C ASP A 173 5.31 -11.22 -14.32
N LEU A 174 4.96 -11.57 -15.57
CA LEU A 174 3.63 -11.29 -16.13
C LEU A 174 2.50 -11.95 -15.33
N SER A 175 2.75 -13.10 -14.71
CA SER A 175 1.73 -13.78 -13.90
C SER A 175 1.45 -12.99 -12.63
N ASP A 176 2.51 -12.52 -11.96
CA ASP A 176 2.41 -11.69 -10.76
C ASP A 176 1.71 -10.37 -11.06
N LEU A 177 2.11 -9.68 -12.13
CA LEU A 177 1.45 -8.43 -12.55
C LEU A 177 -0.03 -8.64 -12.90
N LYS A 178 -0.41 -9.77 -13.51
CA LYS A 178 -1.83 -10.07 -13.77
C LYS A 178 -2.62 -10.29 -12.47
N MET A 179 -2.01 -10.93 -11.47
CA MET A 179 -2.64 -11.16 -10.17
C MET A 179 -2.78 -9.84 -9.40
N PHE A 180 -1.73 -9.03 -9.38
CA PHE A 180 -1.73 -7.69 -8.80
C PHE A 180 -2.78 -6.79 -9.48
N ALA A 181 -2.82 -6.77 -10.82
CA ALA A 181 -3.80 -6.02 -11.59
C ALA A 181 -5.24 -6.37 -11.22
N ARG A 182 -5.56 -7.66 -11.07
CA ARG A 182 -6.89 -8.10 -10.62
C ARG A 182 -7.21 -7.60 -9.22
N ALA A 183 -6.25 -7.65 -8.29
CA ALA A 183 -6.44 -7.16 -6.93
C ALA A 183 -6.71 -5.64 -6.93
N VAL A 184 -5.94 -4.85 -7.68
CA VAL A 184 -6.14 -3.40 -7.82
C VAL A 184 -7.52 -3.10 -8.41
N VAL A 185 -7.94 -3.77 -9.48
CA VAL A 185 -9.27 -3.59 -10.07
C VAL A 185 -10.37 -3.89 -9.04
N VAL A 186 -10.26 -4.97 -8.26
CA VAL A 186 -11.23 -5.30 -7.20
C VAL A 186 -11.26 -4.25 -6.09
N ILE A 187 -10.09 -3.75 -5.66
CA ILE A 187 -9.99 -2.67 -4.68
C ILE A 187 -10.68 -1.40 -5.21
N THR A 188 -10.39 -1.01 -6.45
CA THR A 188 -11.00 0.15 -7.10
C THR A 188 -12.51 -0.01 -7.23
N MET A 189 -13.00 -1.18 -7.66
CA MET A 189 -14.45 -1.45 -7.73
C MET A 189 -15.13 -1.32 -6.37
N ALA A 190 -14.53 -1.87 -5.32
CA ALA A 190 -15.08 -1.81 -3.96
C ALA A 190 -15.10 -0.38 -3.41
N ALA A 191 -14.04 0.41 -3.64
CA ALA A 191 -14.02 1.82 -3.28
C ALA A 191 -15.03 2.65 -4.10
N ASN A 192 -15.14 2.41 -5.41
CA ASN A 192 -16.03 3.17 -6.27
C ASN A 192 -17.52 2.91 -5.94
N ALA A 193 -17.85 1.74 -5.39
CA ALA A 193 -19.21 1.41 -4.97
C ALA A 193 -19.69 2.21 -3.73
N THR A 194 -18.79 2.94 -3.07
CA THR A 194 -19.08 3.71 -1.85
C THR A 194 -19.01 5.22 -2.03
N ILE A 195 -18.89 5.71 -3.27
CA ILE A 195 -18.69 7.13 -3.62
C ILE A 195 -19.87 7.68 -4.41
#